data_AF-A0A534WIG6-F1
#
_entry.id   AF-A0A534WIG6-F1
#
_cell.length_a   1.000
_cell.length_b   1.000
_cell.length_c   1.000
_cell.angle_alpha   90.00
_cell.angle_beta   90.00
_cell.angle_gamma   90.00
#
_symmetry.space_group_name_H-M   'P 1'
#
loop_
_entity.id
_entity.type
_entity.pdbx_description
1 polymer ?
#
loop_
_entity_poly.entity_id
_entity_poly.type
_entity_poly.pdbx_seq_one_letter_code
_entity_poly.pdbx_strand_id
1 'polypeptide(L)' 'RAMHDQGELFHAITAYERAVELRPNLFQALRALAGLYEQKGFRRKAAEALERAVHSAPDPQTRDAMRQRLLRLL' A
#
# COMPACT_ATOMS: atom_id res chain seq x y z
N ARG A 1 9.43 11.24 -21.09
CA ARG A 1 8.39 10.26 -20.67
C ARG A 1 8.20 10.19 -19.14
N ALA A 2 9.14 10.65 -18.30
CA ALA A 2 9.05 10.54 -16.83
C ALA A 2 7.95 11.36 -16.12
N MET A 3 7.42 12.44 -16.72
CA MET A 3 6.37 13.27 -16.10
C MET A 3 4.99 12.59 -16.07
N HIS A 4 4.67 11.74 -17.04
CA HIS A 4 3.36 11.07 -17.08
C HIS A 4 3.24 10.00 -16.00
N ASP A 5 4.27 9.17 -15.79
CA ASP A 5 4.26 8.13 -14.76
C ASP A 5 4.13 8.72 -13.34
N GLN A 6 4.71 9.91 -13.12
CA GLN A 6 4.63 10.60 -11.83
C GLN A 6 3.21 11.07 -11.51
N GLY A 7 2.47 11.59 -12.48
CA GLY A 7 1.08 12.05 -12.32
C GLY A 7 0.11 10.88 -12.11
N GLU A 8 0.25 9.82 -12.91
CA GLU A 8 -0.59 8.62 -12.80
C GLU A 8 -0.42 7.94 -11.44
N LEU A 9 0.80 7.93 -10.89
CA LEU A 9 1.05 7.41 -9.55
C LEU A 9 0.30 8.20 -8.46
N PHE A 10 0.25 9.52 -8.55
CA PHE A 10 -0.49 10.33 -7.57
C PHE A 10 -1.99 10.10 -7.68
N HIS A 11 -2.53 10.05 -8.90
CA HIS A 11 -3.94 9.72 -9.12
C HIS A 11 -4.29 8.33 -8.57
N ALA A 12 -3.43 7.33 -8.78
CA ALA A 12 -3.62 6.00 -8.23
C ALA A 12 -3.60 6.00 -6.70
N ILE A 13 -2.66 6.71 -6.07
CA ILE A 13 -2.61 6.87 -4.61
C ILE A 13 -3.93 7.46 -4.11
N THR A 14 -4.39 8.58 -4.68
CA THR A 14 -5.64 9.22 -4.26
C THR A 14 -6.86 8.31 -4.43
N ALA A 15 -6.93 7.55 -5.53
CA ALA A 15 -8.02 6.60 -5.76
C ALA A 15 -8.05 5.49 -4.69
N TYR A 16 -6.90 4.92 -4.35
CA TYR A 16 -6.82 3.90 -3.30
C TYR A 16 -6.98 4.47 -1.89
N GLU A 17 -6.53 5.71 -1.62
CA GLU A 17 -6.81 6.42 -0.37
C GLU A 17 -8.32 6.53 -0.18
N ARG A 18 -9.05 6.96 -1.21
CA ARG A 18 -10.52 7.00 -1.16
C ARG A 18 -11.15 5.63 -0.94
N ALA A 19 -10.58 4.59 -1.55
CA ALA A 19 -11.05 3.22 -1.35
C ALA A 19 -10.88 2.76 0.10
N VAL A 20 -9.77 3.10 0.76
CA VAL A 20 -9.57 2.77 2.17
C VAL A 20 -10.33 3.68 3.13
N GLU A 21 -10.71 4.90 2.73
CA GLU A 21 -11.67 5.72 3.49
C GLU A 21 -13.05 5.06 3.52
N LEU A 22 -13.52 4.55 2.37
CA LEU A 22 -14.80 3.86 2.28
C LEU A 22 -14.77 2.46 2.92
N ARG A 23 -13.63 1.76 2.81
CA ARG A 23 -13.43 0.40 3.31
C ARG A 23 -12.07 0.30 4.01
N PRO A 24 -11.98 0.63 5.31
CA PRO A 24 -10.71 0.70 6.05
C PRO A 24 -9.86 -0.57 6.03
N ASN A 25 -10.50 -1.73 5.88
CA ASN A 25 -9.86 -3.05 5.91
C ASN A 25 -9.80 -3.70 4.51
N LEU A 26 -9.91 -2.91 3.43
CA LEU A 26 -9.81 -3.44 2.07
C LEU A 26 -8.36 -3.81 1.76
N PHE A 27 -8.03 -5.09 1.96
CA PHE A 27 -6.68 -5.63 1.77
C PHE A 27 -6.06 -5.24 0.42
N GLN A 28 -6.81 -5.33 -0.67
CA GLN A 28 -6.30 -5.03 -2.01
C GLN A 28 -5.87 -3.56 -2.15
N ALA A 29 -6.64 -2.63 -1.58
CA ALA A 29 -6.32 -1.20 -1.61
C ALA A 29 -5.13 -0.88 -0.70
N LEU A 30 -5.05 -1.50 0.49
CA LEU A 30 -3.90 -1.35 1.39
C LEU A 30 -2.61 -1.86 0.77
N ARG A 31 -2.66 -3.04 0.11
CA ARG A 31 -1.52 -3.61 -0.61
C ARG A 31 -1.08 -2.73 -1.79
N ALA A 32 -2.04 -2.16 -2.52
CA ALA A 32 -1.76 -1.25 -3.62
C ALA A 32 -1.12 0.05 -3.12
N LEU A 33 -1.69 0.68 -2.09
CA LEU A 33 -1.13 1.89 -1.46
C LEU A 33 0.30 1.67 -0.99
N ALA A 34 0.57 0.55 -0.31
CA ALA A 34 1.92 0.20 0.12
C ALA A 34 2.91 0.23 -1.05
N GLY A 35 2.59 -0.45 -2.17
CA GLY A 35 3.47 -0.47 -3.35
C GLY A 35 3.64 0.90 -4.00
N LEU A 36 2.57 1.69 -4.11
CA LEU A 36 2.64 3.03 -4.70
C LEU A 36 3.46 3.99 -3.82
N TYR A 37 3.32 3.87 -2.49
CA TYR A 37 4.12 4.63 -1.53
C TYR A 37 5.60 4.22 -1.55
N GLU A 38 5.91 2.93 -1.69
CA GLU A 38 7.28 2.47 -1.89
C GLU A 38 7.88 3.08 -3.17
N GLN A 39 7.14 3.06 -4.28
CA GLN A 39 7.59 3.61 -5.57
C GLN A 39 7.81 5.12 -5.52
N LYS A 40 7.05 5.85 -4.70
CA LYS A 40 7.26 7.29 -4.43
C LYS A 40 8.34 7.58 -3.39
N GLY A 41 8.88 6.57 -2.72
CA GLY A 41 9.84 6.74 -1.62
C GLY A 41 9.20 7.17 -0.30
N PHE A 42 7.87 7.14 -0.17
CA PHE A 42 7.14 7.43 1.05
C PHE A 42 7.15 6.24 2.01
N ARG A 43 8.35 5.87 2.46
CA ARG A 43 8.63 4.66 3.27
C ARG A 43 7.76 4.55 4.52
N ARG A 44 7.52 5.66 5.24
CA ARG A 44 6.63 5.69 6.42
C ARG A 44 5.17 5.35 6.07
N LYS A 45 4.62 5.96 5.02
CA LYS A 45 3.24 5.68 4.57
C LYS A 45 3.11 4.25 4.04
N ALA A 46 4.13 3.74 3.37
CA ALA A 46 4.19 2.37 2.91
C ALA A 46 4.15 1.37 4.09
N ALA A 47 4.94 1.63 5.15
CA ALA A 47 4.93 0.81 6.35
C ALA A 47 3.54 0.78 7.01
N GLU A 48 2.91 1.94 7.21
CA GLU A 48 1.56 2.03 7.80
C GLU A 48 0.51 1.26 6.97
N ALA A 49 0.56 1.38 5.63
CA ALA A 49 -0.32 0.65 4.74
C ALA A 49 -0.08 -0.88 4.82
N LEU A 50 1.18 -1.32 4.91
CA LEU A 50 1.52 -2.73 5.10
C LEU A 50 1.09 -3.27 6.45
N GLU A 51 1.24 -2.50 7.53
CA GLU A 51 0.75 -2.89 8.86
C GLU A 51 -0.76 -3.16 8.81
N ARG A 52 -1.53 -2.25 8.24
CA ARG A 52 -2.98 -2.45 8.04
C ARG A 52 -3.29 -3.64 7.12
N ALA A 53 -2.48 -3.85 6.08
CA ALA A 53 -2.63 -4.99 5.17
C ALA A 53 -2.38 -6.33 5.87
N VAL A 54 -1.41 -6.42 6.77
CA VAL A 54 -1.15 -7.61 7.61
C VAL A 54 -2.38 -7.98 8.43
N HIS A 55 -3.04 -6.99 9.04
CA HIS A 55 -4.26 -7.20 9.82
C HIS A 55 -5.47 -7.59 8.97
N SER A 56 -5.54 -7.09 7.73
CA SER A 56 -6.66 -7.33 6.81
C SER A 56 -6.44 -8.52 5.87
N ALA A 57 -5.33 -9.26 6.01
CA ALA A 57 -4.96 -10.33 5.10
C ALA A 57 -5.99 -11.49 5.13
N PRO A 58 -6.40 -12.00 3.96
CA PRO A 58 -7.42 -13.05 3.85
C PRO A 58 -6.94 -14.43 4.34
N ASP A 59 -5.63 -14.66 4.35
CA ASP A 59 -5.02 -15.93 4.72
C ASP A 59 -3.63 -15.73 5.36
N PRO A 60 -3.09 -16.74 6.06
CA PRO A 60 -1.79 -16.65 6.72
C PRO A 60 -0.62 -16.41 5.75
N GLN A 61 -0.61 -17.01 4.56
CA GLN A 61 0.50 -16.89 3.61
C GLN A 61 0.62 -15.45 3.10
N THR A 62 -0.52 -14.84 2.76
CA THR A 62 -0.61 -13.43 2.38
C THR A 62 -0.19 -12.52 3.52
N ARG A 63 -0.58 -12.84 4.77
CA ARG A 63 -0.17 -12.08 5.95
C ARG A 63 1.35 -12.10 6.14
N ASP A 64 1.97 -13.27 6.05
CA ASP A 64 3.42 -13.42 6.14
C ASP A 64 4.15 -12.66 5.02
N ALA A 65 3.64 -12.71 3.79
CA ALA A 65 4.19 -11.93 2.69
C ALA A 65 4.17 -10.42 2.96
N MET A 66 3.09 -9.89 3.55
CA MET A 66 3.01 -8.47 3.93
C MET A 66 3.95 -8.14 5.09
N ARG A 67 4.08 -9.02 6.08
CA ARG A 67 5.04 -8.86 7.20
C ARG A 67 6.47 -8.80 6.70
N GLN A 68 6.84 -9.69 5.79
CA GLN A 68 8.18 -9.71 5.19
C GLN A 68 8.47 -8.41 4.42
N ARG A 69 7.49 -7.86 3.69
CA ARG A 69 7.64 -6.54 3.06
C ARG A 69 7.79 -5.43 4.09
N LEU A 70 6.99 -5.43 5.15
CA LEU A 70 7.06 -4.42 6.20
C LEU A 70 8.45 -4.38 6.85
N LEU A 71 9.01 -5.55 7.17
CA LEU A 71 10.35 -5.66 7.77
C LEU A 71 11.45 -5.09 6.88
N ARG A 72 11.33 -5.16 5.55
CA ARG A 72 12.29 -4.53 4.61
C ARG A 72 12.19 -3.00 4.59
N LEU A 73 11.08 -2.44 5.05
CA LEU A 73 10.84 -1.00 5.12
C LEU A 73 11.16 -0.39 6.49
N LEU A 74 11.58 -1.18 7.47
CA LEU A 74 12.11 -0.70 8.75
C LEU A 74 13.64 -0.60 8.66
#